data_AF-A0A9E1L5P3-F1
#
_entry.id   AF-A0A9E1L5P3-F1
#
_cell.length_a   1.000
_cell.length_b   1.000
_cell.length_c   1.000
_cell.angle_alpha   90.00
_cell.angle_beta   90.00
_cell.angle_gamma   90.00
#
_symmetry.space_group_name_H-M   'P 1'
#
loop_
_entity.id
_entity.type
_entity.pdbx_description
1 polymer ?
#
loop_
_entity_poly.entity_id
_entity_poly.type
_entity_poly.pdbx_seq_one_letter_code
_entity_poly.pdbx_strand_id
1 'polypeptide(L)'
;MNQQEELCDELTPDTKSGKGKKIAGGCGCGCLIIVLIIAGLCYWGYRYFTSFVREYEEQGYTLVEGQLIDSTTPKTGSYVFFGQKATVGDVNGNVAAMCQQITFEGIITGDVDLFCQQVTIAETAVVQGNIHANGVQQLTIKGEVQGEITGSIQQTIETTEIPIDK
;
A
#
# COMPACT_ATOMS: atom_id res chain seq x y z
N MET A 1 -28.18 -61.51 25.89
CA MET A 1 -27.08 -60.71 25.30
C MET A 1 -27.50 -59.26 25.47
N ASN A 2 -27.16 -58.65 26.61
CA ASN A 2 -25.93 -57.85 26.83
C ASN A 2 -25.91 -56.60 25.94
N GLN A 3 -25.59 -55.39 26.39
CA GLN A 3 -25.28 -54.73 27.66
C GLN A 3 -24.88 -53.30 27.23
N GLN A 4 -24.95 -52.33 28.15
CA GLN A 4 -24.36 -50.97 28.08
C GLN A 4 -25.10 -49.88 27.28
N GLU A 5 -26.03 -49.22 27.96
CA GLU A 5 -26.09 -47.75 28.04
C GLU A 5 -26.55 -47.40 29.48
N GLU A 6 -25.71 -47.72 30.48
CA GLU A 6 -25.72 -47.12 31.83
C GLU A 6 -24.84 -45.86 31.76
N LEU A 7 -25.34 -44.68 32.10
CA LEU A 7 -25.35 -44.06 33.44
C LEU A 7 -24.01 -43.39 33.81
N CYS A 8 -24.12 -42.21 34.44
CA CYS A 8 -23.10 -41.37 35.07
C CYS A 8 -22.42 -40.35 34.11
N ASP A 9 -22.23 -39.08 34.46
CA ASP A 9 -22.37 -38.42 35.75
C ASP A 9 -22.53 -36.92 35.53
N GLU A 10 -23.32 -36.33 36.40
CA GLU A 10 -23.44 -34.90 36.62
C GLU A 10 -22.11 -34.37 37.16
N LEU A 11 -21.42 -33.51 36.43
CA LEU A 11 -20.38 -32.62 36.98
C LEU A 11 -20.41 -31.29 36.24
N THR A 12 -21.37 -30.44 36.60
CA THR A 12 -21.05 -29.01 36.66
C THR A 12 -20.18 -28.79 37.89
N PRO A 13 -19.03 -28.14 37.73
CA PRO A 13 -18.61 -27.19 38.74
C PRO A 13 -18.75 -25.77 38.20
N ASP A 14 -19.54 -25.04 38.96
CA ASP A 14 -19.81 -23.63 38.92
C ASP A 14 -18.57 -22.73 38.79
N THR A 15 -18.89 -21.46 38.54
CA THR A 15 -18.18 -20.25 39.00
C THR A 15 -16.92 -19.79 38.27
N LYS A 16 -17.12 -18.77 37.42
CA LYS A 16 -16.86 -17.34 37.76
C LYS A 16 -17.28 -16.50 36.55
N SER A 17 -18.47 -15.91 36.55
CA SER A 17 -18.69 -14.55 37.08
C SER A 17 -17.45 -13.64 36.96
N GLY A 18 -16.93 -13.50 35.75
CA GLY A 18 -16.24 -12.28 35.35
C GLY A 18 -17.33 -11.22 35.24
N LYS A 19 -17.59 -10.50 36.33
CA LYS A 19 -18.42 -9.29 36.34
C LYS A 19 -17.91 -8.38 35.24
N GLY A 20 -18.51 -8.48 34.06
CA GLY A 20 -18.46 -7.45 33.05
C GLY A 20 -18.95 -6.20 33.75
N LYS A 21 -18.00 -5.32 34.08
CA LYS A 21 -18.30 -4.02 34.64
C LYS A 21 -19.04 -3.31 33.52
N LYS A 22 -20.37 -3.46 33.53
CA LYS A 22 -21.29 -2.75 32.66
C LYS A 22 -20.92 -1.29 32.82
N ILE A 23 -20.26 -0.74 31.81
CA ILE A 23 -20.07 0.70 31.62
C ILE A 23 -21.45 1.28 31.39
N ALA A 24 -22.20 1.35 32.49
CA ALA A 24 -23.39 2.15 32.64
C ALA A 24 -22.89 3.59 32.83
N GLY A 25 -22.99 4.39 31.77
CA GLY A 25 -22.61 5.79 31.82
C GLY A 25 -22.56 6.40 30.43
N GLY A 26 -23.66 7.03 30.01
CA GLY A 26 -23.66 8.14 29.05
C GLY A 26 -23.53 7.79 27.57
N CYS A 27 -24.62 8.06 26.84
CA CYS A 27 -24.73 8.18 25.38
C CYS A 27 -23.71 9.15 24.70
N GLY A 28 -22.76 9.73 25.45
CA GLY A 28 -21.79 10.72 24.98
C GLY A 28 -20.31 10.49 25.33
N CYS A 29 -19.96 9.58 26.26
CA CYS A 29 -18.54 9.38 26.62
C CYS A 29 -17.90 8.16 25.94
N GLY A 30 -18.69 7.16 25.56
CA GLY A 30 -18.20 6.04 24.76
C GLY A 30 -17.80 6.45 23.34
N CYS A 31 -18.59 7.34 22.71
CA CYS A 31 -18.24 7.89 21.40
C CYS A 31 -17.00 8.78 21.46
N LEU A 32 -16.78 9.52 22.56
CA LEU A 32 -15.61 10.37 22.72
C LEU A 32 -14.31 9.55 22.76
N ILE A 33 -14.30 8.40 23.44
CA ILE A 33 -13.12 7.50 23.45
C ILE A 33 -12.85 6.95 22.04
N ILE A 34 -13.89 6.53 21.31
CA ILE A 34 -13.74 6.04 19.94
C ILE A 34 -13.18 7.14 19.02
N VAL A 35 -13.70 8.36 19.13
CA VAL A 35 -13.20 9.51 18.36
C VAL A 35 -11.74 9.81 18.69
N LEU A 36 -11.33 9.74 19.96
CA LEU A 36 -9.92 9.93 20.33
C LEU A 36 -9.01 8.84 19.77
N ILE A 37 -9.47 7.58 19.73
CA ILE A 37 -8.73 6.48 19.11
C ILE A 37 -8.59 6.72 17.60
N ILE A 38 -9.69 7.04 16.91
CA ILE A 38 -9.65 7.33 15.47
C ILE A 38 -8.74 8.53 15.20
N ALA A 39 -8.86 9.61 15.96
CA ALA A 39 -8.01 10.78 15.83
C ALA A 39 -6.52 10.46 16.06
N GLY A 40 -6.22 9.63 17.07
CA GLY A 40 -4.86 9.16 17.34
C GLY A 40 -4.30 8.31 16.19
N LEU A 41 -5.09 7.39 15.64
CA LEU A 41 -4.72 6.58 14.48
C LEU A 41 -4.56 7.42 13.21
N CYS A 42 -5.47 8.37 12.97
CA CYS A 42 -5.39 9.32 11.87
C CYS A 42 -4.13 10.20 11.98
N TYR A 43 -3.83 10.71 13.18
CA TYR A 43 -2.63 11.51 13.42
C TYR A 43 -1.35 10.69 13.22
N TRP A 44 -1.30 9.46 13.77
CA TRP A 44 -0.14 8.58 13.61
C TRP A 44 0.06 8.18 12.15
N GLY A 45 -1.02 7.79 11.47
CA GLY A 45 -1.01 7.51 10.03
C GLY A 45 -0.55 8.72 9.23
N TYR A 46 -1.17 9.88 9.42
CA TYR A 46 -0.77 11.14 8.77
C TYR A 46 0.72 11.40 8.96
N ARG A 47 1.23 11.28 10.20
CA ARG A 47 2.64 11.51 10.48
C ARG A 47 3.54 10.54 9.71
N TYR A 48 3.18 9.26 9.67
CA TYR A 48 3.90 8.23 8.91
C TYR A 48 3.92 8.52 7.40
N PHE A 49 2.77 8.89 6.83
CA PHE A 49 2.67 9.25 5.41
C PHE A 49 3.49 10.51 5.09
N THR A 50 3.46 11.53 5.95
CA THR A 50 4.25 12.76 5.73
C THR A 50 5.76 12.55 5.86
N SER A 51 6.23 11.58 6.67
CA SER A 51 7.68 11.33 6.79
C SER A 51 8.30 10.81 5.50
N PHE A 52 7.58 9.98 4.72
CA PHE A 52 8.06 9.51 3.43
C PHE A 52 8.31 10.68 2.48
N VAL A 53 7.30 11.54 2.30
CA VAL A 53 7.41 12.69 1.40
C VAL A 53 8.54 13.63 1.84
N ARG A 54 8.62 13.91 3.15
CA ARG A 54 9.62 14.82 3.69
C ARG A 54 11.05 14.36 3.45
N GLU A 55 11.30 13.05 3.54
CA GLU A 55 12.63 12.47 3.28
C GLU A 55 13.08 12.73 1.83
N TYR A 56 12.18 12.62 0.86
CA TYR A 56 12.48 12.89 -0.53
C TYR A 56 12.57 14.40 -0.83
N GLU A 57 11.72 15.23 -0.21
CA GLU A 57 11.85 16.69 -0.32
C GLU A 57 13.19 17.19 0.23
N GLU A 58 13.67 16.64 1.35
CA GLU A 58 14.99 16.93 1.92
C GLU A 58 16.14 16.51 0.99
N GLN A 59 15.93 15.50 0.14
CA GLN A 59 16.85 15.07 -0.92
C GLN A 59 16.73 15.91 -2.21
N GLY A 60 15.82 16.88 -2.26
CA GLY A 60 15.62 17.79 -3.40
C GLY A 60 14.58 17.32 -4.42
N TYR A 61 13.73 16.36 -4.08
CA TYR A 61 12.62 15.95 -4.94
C TYR A 61 11.51 17.00 -4.93
N THR A 62 10.87 17.21 -6.07
CA THR A 62 9.69 18.06 -6.18
C THR A 62 8.43 17.25 -5.86
N LEU A 63 7.67 17.67 -4.85
CA LEU A 63 6.40 17.06 -4.49
C LEU A 63 5.32 17.33 -5.54
N VAL A 64 4.65 16.27 -5.98
CA VAL A 64 3.42 16.30 -6.77
C VAL A 64 2.34 15.59 -5.96
N GLU A 65 1.39 16.36 -5.43
CA GLU A 65 0.30 15.82 -4.61
C GLU A 65 -1.06 15.98 -5.27
N GLY A 66 -1.95 15.02 -5.02
CA GLY A 66 -3.32 15.08 -5.52
C GLY A 66 -4.09 13.79 -5.31
N GLN A 67 -5.43 13.87 -5.38
CA GLN A 67 -6.24 12.65 -5.34
C GLN A 67 -6.06 11.84 -6.64
N LEU A 68 -6.13 12.54 -7.77
CA LEU A 68 -5.89 12.02 -9.11
C LEU A 68 -4.81 12.89 -9.75
N ILE A 69 -3.64 12.32 -10.01
CA ILE A 69 -2.50 13.01 -10.60
C ILE A 69 -2.38 12.54 -12.05
N ASP A 70 -2.52 13.46 -13.00
CA ASP A 70 -2.16 13.25 -14.40
C ASP A 70 -0.89 14.04 -14.68
N SER A 71 0.21 13.32 -14.83
CA SER A 71 1.55 13.86 -14.99
C SER A 71 2.22 13.26 -16.23
N THR A 72 1.49 13.28 -17.34
CA THR A 72 1.93 12.73 -18.63
C THR A 72 2.88 13.66 -19.41
N THR A 73 2.97 14.95 -19.04
CA THR A 73 3.89 15.89 -19.70
C THR A 73 5.35 15.60 -19.33
N PRO A 74 6.27 15.52 -20.31
CA PRO A 74 7.70 15.29 -20.05
C PRO A 74 8.30 16.33 -19.09
N LYS A 75 9.12 15.86 -18.15
CA LYS A 75 9.75 16.70 -17.14
C LYS A 75 11.18 16.27 -16.84
N THR A 76 11.98 17.18 -16.26
CA THR A 76 13.35 16.92 -15.83
C THR A 76 13.49 17.21 -14.35
N GLY A 77 14.30 16.42 -13.65
CA GLY A 77 14.48 16.48 -12.20
C GLY A 77 13.85 15.27 -11.48
N SER A 78 13.99 15.24 -10.17
CA SER A 78 13.47 14.17 -9.33
C SER A 78 12.12 14.55 -8.71
N TYR A 79 11.15 13.63 -8.69
CA TYR A 79 9.78 13.91 -8.28
C TYR A 79 9.26 12.87 -7.29
N VAL A 80 8.54 13.33 -6.26
CA VAL A 80 7.81 12.46 -5.33
C VAL A 80 6.32 12.62 -5.54
N PHE A 81 5.64 11.53 -5.89
CA PHE A 81 4.20 11.50 -6.14
C PHE A 81 3.45 11.00 -4.91
N PHE A 82 2.50 11.79 -4.42
CA PHE A 82 1.71 11.45 -3.23
C PHE A 82 0.21 11.59 -3.52
N GLY A 83 -0.53 10.49 -3.48
CA GLY A 83 -1.94 10.55 -3.89
C GLY A 83 -2.72 9.24 -3.79
N GLN A 84 -3.96 9.24 -4.28
CA GLN A 84 -4.69 7.97 -4.44
C GLN A 84 -4.28 7.29 -5.74
N LYS A 85 -4.33 8.02 -6.86
CA LYS A 85 -3.97 7.51 -8.18
C LYS A 85 -3.07 8.49 -8.91
N ALA A 86 -2.01 7.98 -9.53
CA ALA A 86 -1.12 8.75 -10.38
C ALA A 86 -0.88 8.07 -11.73
N THR A 87 -0.85 8.87 -12.80
CA THR A 87 -0.35 8.49 -14.11
C THR A 87 0.88 9.34 -14.41
N VAL A 88 2.01 8.70 -14.71
CA VAL A 88 3.31 9.35 -14.87
C VAL A 88 3.86 9.07 -16.27
N GLY A 89 4.10 10.13 -17.03
CA GLY A 89 4.75 10.08 -18.34
C GLY A 89 6.28 10.16 -18.22
N ASP A 90 6.92 10.82 -19.18
CA ASP A 90 8.38 10.89 -19.24
C ASP A 90 8.97 11.70 -18.08
N VAL A 91 9.96 11.13 -17.38
CA VAL A 91 10.74 11.79 -16.33
C VAL A 91 12.22 11.56 -16.57
N ASN A 92 12.93 12.64 -16.87
CA ASN A 92 14.39 12.64 -16.89
C ASN A 92 14.94 12.89 -15.47
N GLY A 93 14.98 11.83 -14.67
CA GLY A 93 15.39 11.84 -13.26
C GLY A 93 14.77 10.69 -12.46
N ASN A 94 14.88 10.78 -11.14
CA ASN A 94 14.37 9.76 -10.23
C ASN A 94 12.90 10.00 -9.89
N VAL A 95 12.18 8.93 -9.56
CA VAL A 95 10.79 8.98 -9.14
C VAL A 95 10.61 8.26 -7.82
N ALA A 96 10.02 8.94 -6.84
CA ALA A 96 9.47 8.29 -5.66
C ALA A 96 7.94 8.34 -5.72
N ALA A 97 7.25 7.30 -5.26
CA ALA A 97 5.79 7.31 -5.24
C ALA A 97 5.21 6.62 -4.02
N MET A 98 4.29 7.31 -3.37
CA MET A 98 3.44 6.80 -2.30
C MET A 98 1.98 7.00 -2.70
N CYS A 99 1.47 6.08 -3.50
CA CYS A 99 0.12 6.13 -4.07
C CYS A 99 -0.66 4.83 -3.77
N GLN A 100 -1.99 4.86 -3.80
CA GLN A 100 -2.71 3.57 -3.81
C GLN A 100 -2.48 2.86 -5.15
N GLN A 101 -2.54 3.62 -6.24
CA GLN A 101 -2.32 3.12 -7.60
C GLN A 101 -1.38 4.07 -8.34
N ILE A 102 -0.38 3.52 -9.03
CA ILE A 102 0.45 4.29 -9.96
C ILE A 102 0.62 3.55 -11.28
N THR A 103 0.48 4.29 -12.38
CA THR A 103 0.76 3.81 -13.73
C THR A 103 1.88 4.65 -14.33
N PHE A 104 2.94 3.99 -14.77
CA PHE A 104 3.98 4.60 -15.60
C PHE A 104 3.64 4.34 -17.07
N GLU A 105 3.61 5.38 -17.89
CA GLU A 105 3.28 5.33 -19.32
C GLU A 105 4.43 5.80 -20.23
N GLY A 106 5.44 6.44 -19.65
CA GLY A 106 6.59 7.02 -20.37
C GLY A 106 7.95 6.48 -19.91
N ILE A 107 9.01 7.19 -20.30
CA ILE A 107 10.40 6.83 -20.02
C ILE A 107 10.84 7.48 -18.70
N ILE A 108 11.30 6.67 -17.75
CA ILE A 108 11.94 7.11 -16.51
C ILE A 108 13.44 6.81 -16.61
N THR A 109 14.27 7.84 -16.65
CA THR A 109 15.72 7.66 -16.85
C THR A 109 16.48 7.33 -15.56
N GLY A 110 15.90 7.62 -14.40
CA GLY A 110 16.49 7.35 -13.09
C GLY A 110 15.87 6.18 -12.35
N ASP A 111 16.19 6.10 -11.05
CA ASP A 111 15.67 5.08 -10.14
C ASP A 111 14.23 5.38 -9.72
N VAL A 112 13.49 4.32 -9.36
CA VAL A 112 12.08 4.39 -8.96
C VAL A 112 11.88 3.75 -7.58
N ASP A 113 11.54 4.56 -6.59
CA ASP A 113 11.20 4.10 -5.24
C ASP A 113 9.67 4.05 -5.06
N LEU A 114 9.13 2.90 -4.67
CA LEU A 114 7.69 2.66 -4.63
C LEU A 114 7.24 2.25 -3.22
N PHE A 115 6.26 2.98 -2.70
CA PHE A 115 5.44 2.59 -1.55
C PHE A 115 3.96 2.63 -1.97
N CYS A 116 3.58 1.73 -2.88
CA CYS A 116 2.27 1.74 -3.53
C CYS A 116 1.50 0.44 -3.34
N GLN A 117 0.16 0.44 -3.37
CA GLN A 117 -0.57 -0.84 -3.33
C GLN A 117 -0.50 -1.54 -4.69
N GLN A 118 -0.81 -0.81 -5.77
CA GLN A 118 -0.82 -1.32 -7.14
C GLN A 118 0.10 -0.46 -8.02
N VAL A 119 0.98 -1.12 -8.74
CA VAL A 119 1.94 -0.49 -9.67
C VAL A 119 1.77 -1.12 -11.03
N THR A 120 1.65 -0.30 -12.06
CA THR A 120 1.64 -0.76 -13.46
C THR A 120 2.76 -0.07 -14.24
N ILE A 121 3.67 -0.85 -14.79
CA ILE A 121 4.59 -0.40 -15.85
C ILE A 121 3.90 -0.70 -17.18
N ALA A 122 3.30 0.30 -17.81
CA ALA A 122 2.54 0.13 -19.05
C ALA A 122 3.44 -0.32 -20.20
N GLU A 123 2.85 -0.82 -21.27
CA GLU A 123 3.56 -1.37 -22.44
C GLU A 123 4.52 -0.36 -23.09
N THR A 124 4.17 0.93 -23.06
CA THR A 124 5.01 2.02 -23.60
C THR A 124 6.07 2.52 -22.62
N ALA A 125 6.04 2.07 -21.36
CA ALA A 125 6.92 2.57 -20.33
C ALA A 125 8.27 1.85 -20.33
N VAL A 126 9.32 2.62 -20.10
CA VAL A 126 10.69 2.12 -19.93
C VAL A 126 11.26 2.72 -18.67
N VAL A 127 11.62 1.88 -17.70
CA VAL A 127 12.37 2.30 -16.51
C VAL A 127 13.83 1.91 -16.70
N GLN A 128 14.70 2.90 -16.87
CA GLN A 128 16.13 2.68 -17.14
C GLN A 128 16.92 2.40 -15.86
N GLY A 129 16.50 2.98 -14.73
CA GLY A 129 17.11 2.74 -13.42
C GLY A 129 16.55 1.51 -12.70
N ASN A 130 16.93 1.38 -11.44
CA ASN A 130 16.44 0.32 -10.55
C ASN A 130 15.04 0.65 -10.02
N ILE A 131 14.27 -0.39 -9.71
CA ILE A 131 12.99 -0.26 -9.03
C ILE A 131 13.13 -0.80 -7.61
N HIS A 132 12.92 0.04 -6.61
CA HIS A 132 12.84 -0.36 -5.20
C HIS A 132 11.39 -0.37 -4.74
N ALA A 133 10.79 -1.56 -4.70
CA ALA A 133 9.40 -1.75 -4.32
C ALA A 133 9.26 -2.10 -2.83
N ASN A 134 8.93 -1.11 -1.99
CA ASN A 134 8.72 -1.30 -0.56
C ASN A 134 7.23 -1.38 -0.22
N GLY A 135 6.72 -2.59 0.02
CA GLY A 135 5.33 -2.79 0.42
C GLY A 135 4.34 -2.75 -0.75
N VAL A 136 4.79 -3.16 -1.93
CA VAL A 136 3.95 -3.26 -3.12
C VAL A 136 3.09 -4.52 -3.05
N GLN A 137 1.76 -4.37 -3.15
CA GLN A 137 0.87 -5.54 -3.13
C GLN A 137 0.83 -6.20 -4.51
N GLN A 138 0.69 -5.40 -5.56
CA GLN A 138 0.68 -5.89 -6.94
C GLN A 138 1.57 -5.04 -7.83
N LEU A 139 2.52 -5.69 -8.50
CA LEU A 139 3.33 -5.10 -9.56
C LEU A 139 2.95 -5.77 -10.88
N THR A 140 2.45 -4.99 -11.83
CA THR A 140 2.15 -5.44 -13.19
C THR A 140 3.15 -4.84 -14.15
N ILE A 141 3.90 -5.69 -14.85
CA ILE A 141 4.93 -5.27 -15.81
C ILE A 141 4.48 -5.69 -17.21
N LYS A 142 4.27 -4.68 -18.05
CA LYS A 142 3.96 -4.84 -19.49
C LYS A 142 5.01 -4.18 -20.37
N GLY A 143 5.64 -3.12 -19.87
CA GLY A 143 6.76 -2.46 -20.53
C GLY A 143 8.11 -3.04 -20.10
N GLU A 144 9.15 -2.23 -20.22
CA GLU A 144 10.53 -2.62 -19.99
C GLU A 144 11.08 -2.04 -18.68
N VAL A 145 11.82 -2.86 -17.93
CA VAL A 145 12.64 -2.43 -16.80
C VAL A 145 14.06 -2.91 -17.07
N GLN A 146 14.99 -1.97 -17.21
CA GLN A 146 16.38 -2.26 -17.57
C GLN A 146 17.28 -2.47 -16.35
N GLY A 147 16.92 -1.85 -15.22
CA GLY A 147 17.59 -2.06 -13.95
C GLY A 147 17.06 -3.27 -13.18
N GLU A 148 17.49 -3.39 -11.93
CA GLU A 148 17.04 -4.46 -11.03
C GLU A 148 15.76 -4.06 -10.29
N ILE A 149 14.86 -5.02 -10.10
CA ILE A 149 13.68 -4.87 -9.25
C ILE A 149 13.99 -5.52 -7.89
N THR A 150 13.97 -4.72 -6.83
CA THR A 150 14.25 -5.18 -5.46
C THR A 150 13.13 -4.76 -4.50
N GLY A 151 13.12 -5.36 -3.29
CA GLY A 151 12.19 -4.99 -2.21
C GLY A 151 11.14 -6.07 -1.90
N SER A 152 10.03 -5.65 -1.30
CA SER A 152 8.91 -6.50 -0.89
C SER A 152 7.70 -6.27 -1.79
N ILE A 153 7.45 -7.26 -2.66
CA ILE A 153 6.31 -7.34 -3.58
C ILE A 153 5.50 -8.60 -3.22
N GLN A 154 4.18 -8.47 -3.05
CA GLN A 154 3.33 -9.64 -2.73
C GLN A 154 2.99 -10.45 -3.98
N GLN A 155 2.70 -9.78 -5.09
CA GLN A 155 2.37 -10.41 -6.36
C GLN A 155 2.98 -9.64 -7.53
N THR A 156 3.69 -10.36 -8.40
CA THR A 156 4.16 -9.84 -9.69
C THR A 156 3.35 -10.50 -10.82
N ILE A 157 2.87 -9.69 -11.76
CA ILE A 157 2.16 -10.13 -12.96
C ILE A 157 2.94 -9.63 -14.16
N GLU A 158 3.68 -10.54 -14.80
CA GLU A 158 4.39 -10.27 -16.05
C GLU A 158 3.51 -10.75 -17.21
N THR A 159 3.24 -9.87 -18.16
CA THR A 159 2.53 -10.27 -19.38
C THR A 159 3.54 -10.82 -20.37
N THR A 160 3.77 -12.13 -20.34
CA THR A 160 4.51 -12.79 -21.42
C THR A 160 3.59 -12.88 -22.64
N GLU A 161 3.99 -12.28 -23.76
CA GLU A 161 3.30 -12.51 -25.03
C GLU A 161 3.25 -14.02 -25.31
N ILE A 162 2.04 -14.59 -25.39
CA ILE A 162 1.87 -15.97 -25.85
C ILE A 162 2.13 -15.93 -27.36
N PRO A 163 3.16 -16.61 -27.89
CA PRO A 163 3.34 -16.67 -29.33
C PRO A 163 2.14 -17.40 -29.93
N ILE A 164 1.38 -16.70 -30.78
CA ILE A 164 0.34 -17.32 -31.57
C ILE A 164 1.05 -18.12 -32.66
N ASP A 165 1.27 -19.41 -32.42
CA ASP A 165 1.74 -20.36 -33.44
C ASP A 165 0.73 -20.34 -34.59
N LYS A 166 1.19 -19.97 -35.79
CA LYS A 166 0.38 -19.86 -37.01
C LYS A 166 0.58 -21.09 -37.88
#